data_AF-A0A8J4YAW6-F1
#
_entry.id   AF-A0A8J4YAW6-F1
#
_cell.length_a   1.000
_cell.length_b   1.000
_cell.length_c   1.000
_cell.angle_alpha   90.00
_cell.angle_beta   90.00
_cell.angle_gamma   90.00
#
_symmetry.space_group_name_H-M   'P 1'
#
loop_
_entity.id
_entity.type
_entity.pdbx_description
1 polymer ?
#
loop_
_entity_poly.entity_id
_entity_poly.type
_entity_poly.pdbx_seq_one_letter_code
_entity_poly.pdbx_strand_id
1 'polypeptide(L)'
;MVNGANQRAANAERSLREAEMQVEVLTAEVTALKALVITSTPAAPNPHLHPQLISKGVAETGKKIFQRGHRKSPSDFDLKYGRDTTPPSSPLKESRINDAAGLSQFPLDPECWEVDPVVHKEFIIWKQNPTLERSNPFIQRIYEEDIDLCLAFPNTMLAHRVQRAIEDNSVFIEEVNPRQRSSCPR
;
A
#
# COMPACT_ATOMS: atom_id res chain seq x y z
N MET A 1 -6.45 -43.43 -48.72
CA MET A 1 -6.27 -41.98 -48.43
C MET A 1 -7.46 -41.36 -47.71
N VAL A 2 -8.71 -41.65 -48.12
CA VAL A 2 -9.94 -41.06 -47.54
C VAL A 2 -10.15 -41.40 -46.05
N ASN A 3 -9.95 -42.67 -45.66
CA ASN A 3 -10.17 -43.09 -44.26
C ASN A 3 -9.29 -42.34 -43.25
N GLY A 4 -8.02 -42.07 -43.60
CA GLY A 4 -7.11 -41.31 -42.74
C GLY A 4 -7.41 -39.81 -42.68
N ALA A 5 -8.13 -39.25 -43.66
CA ALA A 5 -8.64 -37.89 -43.58
C ALA A 5 -9.89 -37.84 -42.68
N ASN A 6 -10.82 -38.78 -42.84
CA ASN A 6 -12.03 -38.86 -42.01
C ASN A 6 -11.70 -39.08 -40.53
N GLN A 7 -10.69 -39.90 -40.22
CA GLN A 7 -10.28 -40.13 -38.84
C GLN A 7 -9.62 -38.91 -38.20
N ARG A 8 -8.86 -38.13 -38.98
CA ARG A 8 -8.30 -36.85 -38.50
C ARG A 8 -9.37 -35.80 -38.28
N ALA A 9 -10.37 -35.70 -39.17
CA ALA A 9 -11.51 -34.82 -39.00
C ALA A 9 -12.32 -35.16 -37.74
N ALA A 10 -12.64 -36.45 -37.53
CA ALA A 10 -13.38 -36.90 -36.35
C ALA A 10 -12.65 -36.59 -35.03
N ASN A 11 -11.32 -36.74 -34.99
CA ASN A 11 -10.52 -36.40 -33.82
C ASN A 11 -10.48 -34.88 -33.58
N ALA A 12 -10.36 -34.09 -34.65
CA ALA A 12 -10.38 -32.63 -34.54
C ALA A 12 -11.72 -32.11 -34.03
N GLU A 13 -12.85 -32.64 -34.53
CA GLU A 13 -14.19 -32.29 -34.05
C GLU A 13 -14.41 -32.66 -32.59
N ARG A 14 -13.88 -33.82 -32.15
CA ARG A 14 -13.94 -34.21 -30.73
C ARG A 14 -13.15 -33.23 -29.86
N SER A 15 -11.91 -32.92 -30.24
CA SER A 15 -11.07 -31.97 -29.51
C SER A 15 -11.67 -30.56 -29.46
N LEU A 16 -12.35 -30.14 -30.54
CA LEU A 16 -13.07 -28.88 -30.59
C LEU A 16 -14.19 -28.85 -29.54
N ARG A 17 -15.04 -29.88 -29.49
CA ARG A 17 -16.14 -29.96 -28.52
C ARG A 17 -15.64 -29.97 -27.07
N GLU A 18 -14.55 -30.68 -26.80
CA GLU A 18 -13.93 -30.71 -25.47
C GLU A 18 -13.42 -29.32 -25.06
N ALA A 19 -12.78 -28.59 -25.99
CA ALA A 19 -12.32 -27.22 -25.75
C ALA A 19 -13.49 -26.23 -25.58
N GLU A 20 -14.55 -26.35 -26.38
CA GLU A 20 -15.77 -25.54 -26.26
C GLU A 20 -16.42 -25.72 -24.87
N MET A 21 -16.52 -26.97 -24.39
CA MET A 21 -17.05 -27.26 -23.07
C MET A 21 -16.18 -26.66 -21.94
N GLN A 22 -14.85 -26.71 -22.08
CA GLN A 22 -13.95 -26.06 -21.10
C GLN A 22 -14.12 -24.54 -21.08
N VAL A 23 -14.27 -23.91 -22.26
CA VAL A 23 -14.51 -22.46 -22.36
C VAL A 23 -15.83 -22.09 -21.70
N GLU A 24 -16.88 -22.88 -21.88
CA GLU A 24 -18.19 -22.64 -21.25
C GLU A 24 -18.08 -22.67 -19.71
N VAL A 25 -17.42 -23.69 -19.15
CA VAL A 25 -17.19 -23.81 -17.71
C VAL A 25 -16.39 -22.63 -17.16
N LEU A 26 -15.27 -22.28 -17.78
CA LEU A 26 -14.43 -21.16 -17.35
C LEU A 26 -15.18 -19.82 -17.45
N THR A 27 -16.02 -19.65 -18.48
CA THR A 27 -16.85 -18.44 -18.63
C THR A 27 -17.87 -18.34 -17.51
N ALA A 28 -18.48 -19.46 -17.10
CA ALA A 28 -19.39 -19.52 -15.97
C ALA A 28 -18.69 -19.18 -14.65
N GLU A 29 -17.48 -19.73 -14.42
CA GLU A 29 -16.67 -19.43 -13.23
C GLU A 29 -16.28 -17.95 -13.15
N VAL A 30 -15.77 -17.37 -14.24
CA VAL A 30 -15.42 -15.93 -14.28
C VAL A 30 -16.65 -15.06 -14.02
N THR A 31 -17.80 -15.44 -14.56
CA THR A 31 -19.05 -14.70 -14.33
C THR A 31 -19.48 -14.77 -12.86
N ALA A 32 -19.39 -15.96 -12.23
CA ALA A 32 -19.68 -16.14 -10.82
C ALA A 32 -18.71 -15.36 -9.92
N LEU A 33 -17.41 -15.39 -10.21
CA LEU A 33 -16.39 -14.64 -9.46
C LEU A 33 -16.60 -13.13 -9.59
N LYS A 34 -16.92 -12.61 -10.78
CA LYS A 34 -17.25 -11.20 -10.99
C LYS A 34 -18.46 -10.79 -10.15
N ALA A 35 -19.50 -11.60 -10.09
CA ALA A 35 -20.67 -11.33 -9.25
C ALA A 35 -20.31 -11.30 -7.75
N LEU A 36 -19.46 -12.23 -7.28
CA LEU A 36 -19.00 -12.26 -5.89
C LEU A 36 -18.18 -11.01 -5.54
N VAL A 37 -17.26 -10.59 -6.40
CA VAL A 37 -16.45 -9.38 -6.20
C VAL A 37 -17.35 -8.14 -6.13
N ILE A 38 -18.26 -7.96 -7.08
CA ILE A 38 -19.18 -6.80 -7.12
C ILE A 38 -20.03 -6.72 -5.83
N THR A 39 -20.54 -7.86 -5.37
CA THR A 39 -21.43 -7.95 -4.21
C THR A 39 -20.71 -7.94 -2.84
N SER A 40 -19.37 -8.00 -2.84
CA SER A 40 -18.54 -7.88 -1.63
C SER A 40 -18.09 -6.44 -1.36
N THR A 41 -18.49 -5.47 -2.20
CA THR A 41 -18.21 -4.06 -1.97
C THR A 41 -19.14 -3.46 -0.89
N PRO A 42 -18.65 -2.56 -0.02
CA PRO A 42 -19.46 -1.93 1.05
C PRO A 42 -20.71 -1.17 0.56
N ALA A 43 -20.78 -0.87 -0.74
CA ALA A 43 -21.87 -0.12 -1.36
C ALA A 43 -23.06 -1.00 -1.83
N ALA A 44 -22.89 -2.32 -1.97
CA ALA A 44 -23.96 -3.23 -2.43
C ALA A 44 -23.83 -4.64 -1.82
N PRO A 45 -24.08 -4.80 -0.50
CA PRO A 45 -23.96 -6.09 0.17
C PRO A 45 -25.03 -7.09 -0.27
N ASN A 46 -24.66 -8.37 -0.36
CA ASN A 46 -25.58 -9.49 -0.64
C ASN A 46 -26.68 -9.60 0.44
N PRO A 47 -27.96 -9.30 0.12
CA PRO A 47 -29.02 -9.31 1.13
C PRO A 47 -29.21 -10.69 1.76
N HIS A 48 -29.10 -11.76 0.94
CA HIS A 48 -29.31 -13.14 1.36
C HIS A 48 -28.24 -13.67 2.33
N LEU A 49 -27.04 -13.10 2.34
CA LEU A 49 -25.94 -13.48 3.24
C LEU A 49 -25.88 -12.61 4.50
N HIS A 50 -26.66 -11.52 4.53
CA HIS A 50 -26.74 -10.60 5.66
C HIS A 50 -28.21 -10.40 6.09
N PRO A 51 -28.79 -11.35 6.85
CA PRO A 51 -30.17 -11.23 7.37
C PRO A 51 -30.41 -9.95 8.18
N GLN A 52 -29.35 -9.39 8.77
CA GLN A 52 -29.36 -8.14 9.53
C GLN A 52 -29.66 -6.89 8.67
N LEU A 53 -29.49 -6.97 7.34
CA LEU A 53 -29.78 -5.88 6.41
C LEU A 53 -31.20 -5.97 5.82
N ILE A 54 -31.86 -7.13 5.91
CA ILE A 54 -33.21 -7.37 5.38
C ILE A 54 -34.30 -6.76 6.29
N SER A 55 -34.00 -6.46 7.56
CA SER A 55 -34.98 -5.89 8.49
C SER A 55 -35.14 -4.38 8.33
N LYS A 56 -35.98 -3.96 7.36
CA LYS A 56 -37.00 -2.88 7.45
C LYS A 56 -37.33 -2.37 6.05
N GLY A 57 -38.28 -3.01 5.39
CA GLY A 57 -38.77 -2.56 4.10
C GLY A 57 -40.17 -3.01 3.73
N VAL A 58 -40.98 -3.51 4.69
CA VAL A 58 -42.40 -3.78 4.44
C VAL A 58 -43.18 -3.54 5.73
N ALA A 59 -43.73 -2.33 5.89
CA ALA A 59 -44.94 -2.07 6.65
C ALA A 59 -45.44 -0.67 6.32
N GLU A 60 -46.65 -0.65 5.79
CA GLU A 60 -47.48 0.50 5.50
C GLU A 60 -47.68 1.41 6.74
N THR A 61 -47.96 2.69 6.45
CA THR A 61 -48.79 3.59 7.26
C THR A 61 -48.38 3.85 8.72
N GLY A 62 -47.81 5.02 9.01
CA GLY A 62 -47.93 5.62 10.35
C GLY A 62 -46.77 6.48 10.85
N LYS A 63 -47.02 7.79 10.93
CA LYS A 63 -46.55 8.78 11.94
C LYS A 63 -45.19 8.56 12.66
N LYS A 64 -44.23 9.43 12.31
CA LYS A 64 -43.44 10.37 13.16
C LYS A 64 -42.63 9.86 14.40
N ILE A 65 -41.51 10.58 14.63
CA ILE A 65 -40.87 10.96 15.92
C ILE A 65 -39.66 10.11 16.41
N PHE A 66 -38.46 10.66 16.11
CA PHE A 66 -37.14 10.57 16.79
C PHE A 66 -36.60 9.20 17.24
N GLN A 67 -35.39 8.82 16.77
CA GLN A 67 -34.27 8.45 17.66
C GLN A 67 -32.90 8.79 17.04
N ARG A 68 -32.29 9.84 17.63
CA ARG A 68 -30.86 10.17 17.81
C ARG A 68 -29.83 9.52 16.89
N GLY A 69 -29.26 10.34 16.00
CA GLY A 69 -27.89 10.13 15.50
C GLY A 69 -26.87 10.28 16.64
N HIS A 70 -25.84 9.43 16.63
CA HIS A 70 -24.70 9.54 17.52
C HIS A 70 -24.02 10.91 17.31
N ARG A 71 -24.09 11.78 18.33
CA ARG A 71 -23.22 12.96 18.41
C ARG A 71 -21.80 12.46 18.65
N LYS A 72 -20.89 12.69 17.69
CA LYS A 72 -19.45 12.49 17.89
C LYS A 72 -18.97 13.41 19.01
N SER A 73 -18.09 12.89 19.86
CA SER A 73 -17.54 13.60 21.03
C SER A 73 -16.69 14.81 20.60
N PRO A 74 -16.74 15.96 21.30
CA PRO A 74 -15.93 17.16 21.01
C PRO A 74 -14.40 17.04 21.21
N SER A 75 -13.83 15.84 21.30
CA SER A 75 -12.37 15.64 21.39
C SER A 75 -11.69 15.50 20.03
N ASP A 76 -12.42 15.64 18.93
CA ASP A 76 -11.86 15.77 17.57
C ASP A 76 -11.44 17.23 17.32
N PHE A 77 -10.58 17.74 18.21
CA PHE A 77 -9.86 18.99 18.00
C PHE A 77 -8.68 18.68 17.10
N ASP A 78 -8.96 18.72 15.81
CA ASP A 78 -8.10 19.44 14.88
C ASP A 78 -6.68 18.91 14.62
N LEU A 79 -6.58 17.65 14.17
CA LEU A 79 -5.45 17.22 13.34
C LEU A 79 -5.69 17.60 11.87
N LYS A 80 -5.80 18.91 11.59
CA LYS A 80 -5.58 19.45 10.24
C LYS A 80 -4.10 19.76 9.99
N TYR A 81 -3.28 18.74 10.25
CA TYR A 81 -1.90 18.63 9.79
C TYR A 81 -1.73 17.22 9.21
N GLY A 82 -2.15 17.04 7.97
CA GLY A 82 -2.16 15.70 7.41
C GLY A 82 -2.52 15.63 5.94
N ARG A 83 -1.94 16.50 5.10
CA ARG A 83 -1.63 16.15 3.69
C ARG A 83 -0.87 17.21 2.93
N ASP A 84 -1.14 18.49 3.18
CA ASP A 84 -0.78 19.55 2.22
C ASP A 84 0.51 20.32 2.55
N THR A 85 1.27 19.91 3.57
CA THR A 85 2.56 20.54 3.92
C THR A 85 3.72 19.55 3.86
N THR A 86 3.76 18.73 2.80
CA THR A 86 5.04 18.10 2.44
C THR A 86 5.91 19.14 1.72
N PRO A 87 7.19 19.32 2.10
CA PRO A 87 8.10 20.19 1.37
C PRO A 87 8.16 19.76 -0.11
N PRO A 88 8.42 20.68 -1.05
CA PRO A 88 8.24 20.48 -2.49
C PRO A 88 9.15 19.41 -3.14
N SER A 89 9.91 18.66 -2.34
CA SER A 89 10.83 17.59 -2.75
C SER A 89 10.52 16.24 -2.07
N SER A 90 9.26 15.99 -1.70
CA SER A 90 8.84 14.62 -1.36
C SER A 90 8.67 13.82 -2.67
N PRO A 91 9.25 12.62 -2.82
CA PRO A 91 9.23 11.83 -4.06
C PRO A 91 7.83 11.37 -4.51
N LEU A 92 6.79 11.67 -3.72
CA LEU A 92 5.43 11.18 -3.92
C LEU A 92 4.50 12.20 -4.60
N LYS A 93 5.01 13.35 -5.05
CA LYS A 93 4.21 14.31 -5.82
C LYS A 93 4.37 14.07 -7.30
N GLU A 94 3.58 13.11 -7.79
CA GLU A 94 3.16 12.93 -9.18
C GLU A 94 3.19 14.26 -9.97
N SER A 95 4.21 14.47 -10.80
CA SER A 95 4.24 15.55 -11.78
C SER A 95 4.28 14.97 -13.18
N ARG A 96 3.15 15.14 -13.85
CA ARG A 96 2.86 14.74 -15.23
C ARG A 96 3.91 15.22 -16.24
N ILE A 97 4.19 14.30 -17.17
CA ILE A 97 4.40 14.49 -18.62
C ILE A 97 5.68 15.22 -19.07
N ASN A 98 6.52 14.44 -19.77
CA ASN A 98 7.54 14.79 -20.76
C ASN A 98 8.52 15.93 -20.41
N ASP A 99 9.74 15.57 -20.07
CA ASP A 99 10.92 15.85 -20.91
C ASP A 99 12.17 15.17 -20.35
N ALA A 100 13.12 14.88 -21.24
CA ALA A 100 14.46 14.32 -21.02
C ALA A 100 14.58 12.78 -20.91
N ALA A 101 15.08 12.22 -22.01
CA ALA A 101 15.58 10.87 -22.14
C ALA A 101 16.64 10.51 -21.07
N GLY A 102 16.59 9.26 -20.58
CA GLY A 102 17.84 8.53 -20.28
C GLY A 102 18.03 7.91 -18.90
N LEU A 103 17.08 7.95 -17.96
CA LEU A 103 17.21 7.19 -16.72
C LEU A 103 15.89 6.50 -16.40
N SER A 104 15.92 5.17 -16.32
CA SER A 104 14.84 4.31 -15.86
C SER A 104 14.54 4.61 -14.39
N GLN A 105 13.79 5.68 -14.15
CA GLN A 105 13.27 6.04 -12.85
C GLN A 105 12.07 5.13 -12.63
N PHE A 106 12.27 4.01 -11.92
CA PHE A 106 11.21 3.05 -11.60
C PHE A 106 9.95 3.78 -11.10
N PRO A 107 8.79 3.53 -11.72
CA PRO A 107 7.55 3.41 -10.98
C PRO A 107 7.14 1.95 -11.17
N LEU A 108 7.63 1.06 -10.29
CA LEU A 108 6.92 -0.21 -10.15
C LEU A 108 5.51 0.19 -9.70
N ASP A 109 4.51 -0.24 -10.45
CA ASP A 109 3.09 -0.09 -10.14
C ASP A 109 2.89 -0.33 -8.63
N PRO A 110 2.20 0.56 -7.87
CA PRO A 110 1.92 0.32 -6.46
C PRO A 110 1.27 -1.04 -6.19
N GLU A 111 0.58 -1.63 -7.18
CA GLU A 111 0.05 -3.00 -7.12
C GLU A 111 1.13 -4.09 -7.14
N CYS A 112 2.38 -3.76 -7.49
CA CYS A 112 3.54 -4.65 -7.49
C CYS A 112 4.41 -4.53 -6.22
N TRP A 113 4.00 -3.76 -5.21
CA TRP A 113 4.74 -3.69 -3.94
C TRP A 113 4.45 -4.94 -3.12
N GLU A 114 5.45 -5.81 -3.00
CA GLU A 114 5.42 -6.97 -2.12
C GLU A 114 6.18 -6.67 -0.83
N VAL A 115 5.62 -7.10 0.31
CA VAL A 115 6.25 -6.96 1.61
C VAL A 115 7.16 -8.16 1.86
N ASP A 116 8.43 -7.92 2.14
CA ASP A 116 9.35 -8.99 2.54
C ASP A 116 8.83 -9.70 3.81
N PRO A 117 8.52 -11.01 3.75
CA PRO A 117 7.93 -11.73 4.87
C PRO A 117 8.90 -11.92 6.05
N VAL A 118 10.21 -11.94 5.81
CA VAL A 118 11.26 -12.07 6.84
C VAL A 118 11.36 -10.77 7.63
N VAL A 119 11.58 -9.65 6.94
CA VAL A 119 11.70 -8.33 7.58
C VAL A 119 10.39 -7.95 8.26
N HIS A 120 9.24 -8.27 7.65
CA HIS A 120 7.94 -8.03 8.24
C HIS A 120 7.74 -8.81 9.54
N LYS A 121 8.10 -10.10 9.57
CA LYS A 121 7.99 -10.90 10.78
C LYS A 121 8.83 -10.33 11.92
N GLU A 122 10.06 -9.91 11.63
CA GLU A 122 10.93 -9.28 12.62
C GLU A 122 10.35 -7.96 13.14
N PHE A 123 9.82 -7.11 12.24
CA PHE A 123 9.11 -5.89 12.62
C PHE A 123 7.93 -6.18 13.54
N ILE A 124 7.12 -7.19 13.24
CA ILE A 124 5.96 -7.57 14.09
C ILE A 124 6.42 -8.03 15.48
N ILE A 125 7.52 -8.79 15.57
CA ILE A 125 8.09 -9.20 16.86
C ILE A 125 8.61 -7.98 17.64
N TRP A 126 9.38 -7.10 17.00
CA TRP A 126 9.86 -5.87 17.62
C TRP A 126 8.71 -4.96 18.08
N LYS A 127 7.65 -4.84 17.28
CA LYS A 127 6.47 -4.03 17.59
C LYS A 127 5.73 -4.48 18.86
N GLN A 128 5.82 -5.75 19.24
CA GLN A 128 5.22 -6.24 20.49
C GLN A 128 5.93 -5.69 21.73
N ASN A 129 7.25 -5.49 21.66
CA ASN A 129 8.04 -4.87 22.72
C ASN A 129 9.08 -3.92 22.11
N PRO A 130 8.66 -2.69 21.74
CA PRO A 130 9.52 -1.75 21.03
C PRO A 130 10.73 -1.36 21.87
N THR A 131 11.90 -1.42 21.27
CA THR A 131 13.16 -1.02 21.88
C THR A 131 14.04 -0.29 20.88
N LEU A 132 14.95 0.56 21.38
CA LEU A 132 15.99 1.23 20.60
C LEU A 132 17.37 0.61 20.84
N GLU A 133 17.46 -0.46 21.63
CA GLU A 133 18.72 -1.14 21.88
C GLU A 133 19.32 -1.73 20.60
N ARG A 134 20.60 -1.44 20.35
CA ARG A 134 21.36 -1.96 19.19
C ARG A 134 21.52 -3.48 19.20
N SER A 135 21.26 -4.14 20.32
CA SER A 135 21.28 -5.60 20.48
C SER A 135 20.06 -6.28 19.87
N ASN A 136 18.97 -5.55 19.61
CA ASN A 136 17.76 -6.11 19.02
C ASN A 136 17.99 -6.38 17.52
N PRO A 137 17.66 -7.58 17.02
CA PRO A 137 17.92 -7.95 15.62
C PRO A 137 17.31 -7.00 14.59
N PHE A 138 16.09 -6.51 14.84
CA PHE A 138 15.39 -5.59 13.92
C PHE A 138 16.09 -4.23 13.87
N ILE A 139 16.46 -3.68 15.03
CA ILE A 139 17.19 -2.41 15.11
C ILE A 139 18.59 -2.54 14.52
N GLN A 140 19.30 -3.63 14.83
CA GLN A 140 20.63 -3.90 14.29
C GLN A 140 20.62 -3.89 12.76
N ARG A 141 19.64 -4.55 12.13
CA ARG A 141 19.50 -4.54 10.66
C ARG A 141 19.35 -3.11 10.11
N ILE A 142 18.48 -2.30 10.70
CA ILE A 142 18.27 -0.91 10.27
C ILE A 142 19.58 -0.10 10.37
N TYR A 143 20.39 -0.34 11.40
CA TYR A 143 21.67 0.35 11.51
C TYR A 143 22.67 -0.08 10.44
N GLU A 144 22.83 -1.38 10.24
CA GLU A 144 23.81 -1.94 9.30
C GLU A 144 23.45 -1.66 7.84
N GLU A 145 22.16 -1.73 7.49
CA GLU A 145 21.68 -1.60 6.11
C GLU A 145 21.33 -0.16 5.73
N ASP A 146 20.88 0.67 6.69
CA ASP A 146 20.43 2.04 6.39
C ASP A 146 21.29 3.10 7.09
N ILE A 147 21.23 3.17 8.43
CA ILE A 147 21.70 4.35 9.17
C ILE A 147 23.22 4.53 9.04
N ASP A 148 24.00 3.48 9.24
CA ASP A 148 25.46 3.57 9.20
C ASP A 148 25.95 3.88 7.78
N LEU A 149 25.25 3.38 6.75
CA LEU A 149 25.54 3.73 5.35
C LEU A 149 25.17 5.20 5.04
N CYS A 150 24.06 5.69 5.57
CA CYS A 150 23.61 7.07 5.38
C CYS A 150 24.48 8.10 6.12
N LEU A 151 25.12 7.71 7.22
CA LEU A 151 25.96 8.57 8.04
C LEU A 151 27.47 8.37 7.80
N ALA A 152 27.84 7.58 6.78
CA ALA A 152 29.24 7.35 6.39
C ALA A 152 29.86 8.56 5.66
N PHE A 153 30.21 9.61 6.40
CA PHE A 153 30.89 10.79 5.84
C PHE A 153 32.43 10.69 5.92
N PRO A 154 33.18 11.35 5.00
CA PRO A 154 34.64 11.36 5.03
C PRO A 154 35.24 11.87 6.36
N ASN A 155 34.58 12.84 7.00
CA ASN A 155 34.96 13.31 8.33
C ASN A 155 34.30 12.43 9.40
N THR A 156 35.00 11.35 9.77
CA THR A 156 34.50 10.34 10.71
C THR A 156 34.22 10.90 12.11
N MET A 157 35.01 11.88 12.57
CA MET A 157 34.80 12.51 13.88
C MET A 157 33.50 13.30 13.94
N LEU A 158 33.21 14.09 12.89
CA LEU A 158 31.96 14.84 12.81
C LEU A 158 30.78 13.90 12.57
N ALA A 159 30.94 12.90 11.70
CA ALA A 159 29.92 11.88 11.44
C ALA A 159 29.45 11.20 12.74
N HIS A 160 30.40 10.74 13.58
CA HIS A 160 30.08 10.12 14.86
C HIS A 160 29.41 11.09 15.84
N ARG A 161 29.80 12.37 15.85
CA ARG A 161 29.12 13.39 16.67
C ARG A 161 27.69 13.63 16.20
N VAL A 162 27.47 13.67 14.88
CA VAL A 162 26.13 13.82 14.29
C VAL A 162 25.27 12.61 14.62
N GLN A 163 25.78 11.38 14.42
CA GLN A 163 25.07 10.15 14.77
C GLN A 163 24.63 10.13 16.23
N ARG A 164 25.57 10.41 17.15
CA ARG A 164 25.25 10.48 18.58
C ARG A 164 24.22 11.56 18.90
N ALA A 165 24.33 12.73 18.29
CA ALA A 165 23.37 13.80 18.49
C ALA A 165 21.98 13.45 17.94
N ILE A 166 21.89 12.63 16.87
CA ILE A 166 20.61 12.11 16.36
C ILE A 166 19.99 11.14 17.38
N GLU A 167 20.80 10.23 17.93
CA GLU A 167 20.36 9.27 18.95
C GLU A 167 19.90 9.95 20.25
N ASP A 168 20.62 10.98 20.67
CA ASP A 168 20.28 11.81 21.83
C ASP A 168 19.16 12.82 21.53
N ASN A 169 18.64 12.83 20.29
CA ASN A 169 17.61 13.76 19.79
C ASN A 169 17.95 15.24 20.04
N SER A 170 19.21 15.60 19.81
CA SER A 170 19.78 16.93 20.08
C SER A 170 20.33 17.63 18.84
N VAL A 171 20.00 17.14 17.63
CA VAL A 171 20.38 17.78 16.36
C VAL A 171 19.35 18.84 15.97
N PHE A 172 19.85 20.00 15.56
CA PHE A 172 19.04 21.08 15.00
C PHE A 172 19.57 21.40 13.59
N ILE A 173 18.66 21.42 12.61
CA ILE A 173 18.97 21.75 11.22
C ILE A 173 18.19 23.01 10.87
N GLU A 174 18.91 24.09 10.57
CA GLU A 174 18.34 25.40 10.24
C GLU A 174 18.78 25.82 8.84
N GLU A 175 17.91 26.56 8.15
CA GLU A 175 18.27 27.17 6.88
C GLU A 175 19.26 28.32 7.12
N VAL A 176 20.42 28.26 6.44
CA VAL A 176 21.40 29.34 6.53
C VAL A 176 20.99 30.47 5.58
N ASN A 177 20.76 31.67 6.13
CA ASN A 177 20.49 32.85 5.32
C ASN A 177 21.67 33.10 4.36
N PRO A 178 21.43 33.28 3.04
CA PRO A 178 22.51 33.49 2.07
C PRO A 178 23.42 34.68 2.40
N ARG A 179 22.95 35.67 3.18
CA ARG A 179 23.76 36.80 3.66
C ARG A 179 24.74 36.45 4.79
N GLN A 180 24.55 35.31 5.46
CA GLN A 180 25.42 34.81 6.53
C GLN A 180 26.39 33.71 6.06
N ARG A 181 26.43 33.39 4.76
CA ARG A 181 27.34 32.36 4.21
C ARG A 181 28.83 32.60 4.48
N SER A 182 29.23 33.83 4.78
CA SER A 182 30.62 34.18 5.13
C SER A 182 31.06 33.66 6.51
N SER A 183 30.14 33.20 7.38
CA SER A 183 30.46 32.65 8.70
C SER A 183 30.59 31.12 8.72
N CYS A 184 30.21 30.42 7.65
CA CYS A 184 30.46 28.98 7.54
C CYS A 184 31.89 28.73 7.06
N PRO A 185 32.70 27.93 7.78
CA PRO A 185 34.00 27.52 7.29
C PRO A 185 33.84 26.72 5.98
N ARG A 186 34.75 26.98 5.02
CA ARG A 186 34.83 26.22 3.76
C ARG A 186 35.43 24.84 3.97
#